data_AF-A0AAD6TTB9-F1
#
_entry.id   AF-A0AAD6TTB9-F1
#
_cell.length_a   1.000
_cell.length_b   1.000
_cell.length_c   1.000
_cell.angle_alpha   90.00
_cell.angle_beta   90.00
_cell.angle_gamma   90.00
#
_symmetry.space_group_name_H-M   'P 1'
#
loop_
_entity.id
_entity.type
_entity.pdbx_description
1 polymer ?
#
loop_
_entity_poly.entity_id
_entity_poly.type
_entity_poly.pdbx_seq_one_letter_code
_entity_poly.pdbx_strand_id
1 'polypeptide(L)'
;MALTFRAFRKIVLGIILLASSASLGLSLYLRASFTHPNSTYVLVGILNILILASIISISRKTLSRSAQPVATEVLGLFTLLPFAMILTLYALTLSVIPDPTTLEIFAILQILIFIGTITHGLYTIGLIFTAIFTVCAFDRDVWSRDIDSSPSPFPMTILFRYIFPCLSRRDTAYSPTQVVPENRTLCLPGSCNCSKTQIPHTSEPGLDQGLEAMPIMRGISSTRSLVRVPNDVERRSSIVIAFEV
;
A
#
# COMPACT_ATOMS: atom_id res chain seq x y z
N MET A 1 0.71 0.34 17.87
CA MET A 1 -0.09 0.57 16.64
C MET A 1 0.86 0.59 15.46
N ALA A 2 0.66 -0.24 14.44
CA ALA A 2 1.52 -0.24 13.25
C ALA A 2 1.18 0.97 12.36
N LEU A 3 2.20 1.70 11.90
CA LEU A 3 2.04 2.79 10.95
C LEU A 3 1.48 2.21 9.63
N THR A 4 0.31 2.66 9.20
CA THR A 4 -0.24 2.23 7.91
C THR A 4 0.55 2.85 6.77
N PHE A 5 0.69 2.12 5.65
CA PHE A 5 1.40 2.63 4.46
C PHE A 5 0.81 3.95 3.94
N ARG A 6 -0.52 4.11 4.01
CA ARG A 6 -1.22 5.36 3.67
C ARG A 6 -0.75 6.54 4.52
N ALA A 7 -0.59 6.35 5.83
CA ALA A 7 -0.07 7.39 6.73
C ALA A 7 1.39 7.71 6.41
N PHE A 8 2.23 6.67 6.25
CA PHE A 8 3.63 6.82 5.84
C PHE A 8 3.77 7.65 4.57
N ARG A 9 3.07 7.27 3.50
CA ARG A 9 3.07 7.98 2.21
C ARG A 9 2.73 9.46 2.36
N LYS A 10 1.66 9.77 3.10
CA LYS A 10 1.25 11.17 3.33
C LYS A 10 2.29 11.97 4.12
N ILE A 11 2.94 11.36 5.10
CA ILE A 11 4.01 12.00 5.87
C ILE A 11 5.19 12.30 4.95
N VAL A 12 5.65 11.33 4.15
CA VAL A 12 6.78 11.52 3.22
C VAL A 12 6.48 12.59 2.17
N LEU A 13 5.33 12.53 1.51
CA LEU A 13 4.92 13.56 0.54
C LEU A 13 4.72 14.93 1.21
N GLY A 14 4.24 14.96 2.45
CA GLY A 14 4.13 16.19 3.24
C GLY A 14 5.50 16.81 3.56
N ILE A 15 6.50 15.99 3.89
CA ILE A 15 7.88 16.45 4.11
C ILE A 15 8.46 17.03 2.81
N ILE A 16 8.28 16.34 1.67
CA ILE A 16 8.74 16.83 0.35
C ILE A 16 8.06 18.17 0.01
N LEU A 17 6.75 18.28 0.23
CA LEU A 17 5.98 19.49 0.00
C LEU A 17 6.46 20.65 0.87
N LEU A 18 6.69 20.40 2.17
CA LEU A 18 7.15 21.41 3.11
C LEU A 18 8.57 21.89 2.77
N ALA A 19 9.49 20.95 2.51
CA ALA A 19 10.86 21.27 2.13
C ALA A 19 10.91 22.08 0.81
N SER A 20 10.10 21.71 -0.17
CA SER A 20 10.00 22.44 -1.45
C SER A 20 9.41 23.83 -1.26
N SER A 21 8.38 23.97 -0.43
CA SER A 21 7.74 25.26 -0.15
C SER A 21 8.66 26.21 0.62
N ALA A 22 9.41 25.70 1.60
CA ALA A 22 10.43 26.46 2.31
C ALA A 22 11.56 26.89 1.37
N SER A 23 12.04 25.98 0.53
CA SER A 23 13.06 26.28 -0.49
C SER A 23 12.59 27.34 -1.48
N LEU A 24 11.31 27.31 -1.87
CA LEU A 24 10.70 28.31 -2.74
C LEU A 24 10.69 29.69 -2.07
N GLY A 25 10.25 29.77 -0.81
CA GLY A 25 10.26 31.01 -0.03
C GLY A 25 11.66 31.61 0.11
N LEU A 26 12.64 30.77 0.46
CA LEU A 26 14.04 31.18 0.57
C LEU A 26 14.64 31.61 -0.79
N SER A 27 14.30 30.91 -1.88
CA SER A 27 14.76 31.28 -3.23
C SER A 27 14.21 32.65 -3.66
N LEU A 28 12.95 32.95 -3.32
CA LEU A 28 12.35 34.26 -3.60
C LEU A 28 12.95 35.36 -2.72
N TYR A 29 13.22 35.06 -1.45
CA TYR A 29 13.89 35.98 -0.52
C TYR A 29 15.30 36.34 -1.00
N LEU A 30 16.09 35.34 -1.42
CA LEU A 30 17.46 35.51 -1.92
C LEU A 30 17.56 36.07 -3.35
N ARG A 31 16.43 36.38 -4.00
CA ARG A 31 16.38 36.79 -5.41
C ARG A 31 17.35 37.94 -5.74
N ALA A 32 17.39 38.97 -4.90
CA ALA A 32 18.24 40.13 -5.10
C ALA A 32 19.73 39.85 -4.86
N SER A 33 20.04 38.78 -4.14
CA SER A 33 21.40 38.40 -3.76
C SER A 33 22.06 37.43 -4.73
N PHE A 34 21.32 36.85 -5.69
CA PHE A 34 21.91 36.01 -6.73
C PHE A 34 22.69 36.85 -7.74
N THR A 35 23.87 36.38 -8.12
CA THR A 35 24.70 37.01 -9.18
C THR A 35 23.95 37.10 -10.50
N HIS A 36 23.10 36.10 -10.79
CA HIS A 36 22.25 36.05 -11.97
C HIS A 36 20.78 35.96 -11.53
N PRO A 37 19.99 37.05 -11.62
CA PRO A 37 18.59 37.05 -11.21
C PRO A 37 17.72 36.02 -11.95
N ASN A 38 18.13 35.64 -13.16
CA ASN A 38 17.43 34.63 -13.95
C ASN A 38 17.48 33.23 -13.31
N SER A 39 18.48 32.96 -12.48
CA SER A 39 18.61 31.68 -11.78
C SER A 39 17.45 31.39 -10.83
N THR A 40 16.88 32.44 -10.23
CA THR A 40 15.72 32.31 -9.35
C THR A 40 14.51 31.74 -10.09
N TYR A 41 14.29 32.10 -11.36
CA TYR A 41 13.15 31.59 -12.12
C TYR A 41 13.26 30.09 -12.40
N VAL A 42 14.47 29.57 -12.60
CA VAL A 42 14.71 28.13 -12.79
C VAL A 42 14.39 27.36 -11.51
N LEU A 43 14.93 27.81 -10.37
CA LEU A 43 14.62 27.26 -9.04
C LEU A 43 13.12 27.26 -8.76
N VAL A 44 12.49 28.42 -8.90
CA VAL A 44 11.05 28.62 -8.67
C VAL A 44 10.23 27.73 -9.58
N GLY A 45 10.57 27.63 -10.87
CA GLY A 45 9.85 26.79 -11.83
C GLY A 45 9.85 25.31 -11.43
N ILE A 46 11.04 24.76 -11.14
CA ILE A 46 11.18 23.35 -10.75
C ILE A 46 10.48 23.09 -9.40
N LEU A 47 10.67 23.96 -8.41
CA LEU A 47 10.03 23.83 -7.09
C LEU A 47 8.51 23.85 -7.18
N ASN A 48 7.92 24.72 -8.02
CA ASN A 48 6.48 24.75 -8.23
C ASN A 48 5.95 23.44 -8.85
N ILE A 49 6.67 22.84 -9.80
CA ILE A 49 6.30 21.54 -10.37
C ILE A 49 6.29 20.44 -9.30
N LEU A 50 7.32 20.40 -8.44
CA LEU A 50 7.41 19.43 -7.34
C LEU A 50 6.29 19.62 -6.30
N ILE A 51 6.00 20.88 -5.93
CA ILE A 51 4.91 21.25 -5.03
C ILE A 51 3.56 20.81 -5.61
N LEU A 52 3.29 21.19 -6.87
CA LEU A 52 2.03 20.87 -7.54
C LEU A 52 1.83 19.35 -7.66
N ALA A 53 2.87 18.61 -8.05
CA ALA A 53 2.80 17.16 -8.13
C ALA A 53 2.53 16.51 -6.77
N SER A 54 3.17 17.01 -5.70
CA SER A 54 2.94 16.52 -4.33
C SER A 54 1.51 16.80 -3.87
N ILE A 55 0.99 18.01 -4.14
CA ILE A 55 -0.40 18.38 -3.82
C ILE A 55 -1.38 17.49 -4.60
N ILE A 56 -1.18 17.32 -5.91
CA ILE A 56 -2.03 16.45 -6.74
C ILE A 56 -1.99 15.02 -6.20
N SER A 57 -0.82 14.49 -5.86
CA SER A 57 -0.69 13.12 -5.35
C SER A 57 -1.38 12.94 -3.99
N ILE A 58 -1.26 13.90 -3.06
CA ILE A 58 -1.93 13.85 -1.74
C ILE A 58 -3.46 14.01 -1.88
N SER A 59 -3.90 14.91 -2.76
CA SER A 59 -5.29 15.33 -2.88
C SER A 59 -6.12 14.50 -3.86
N ARG A 60 -5.49 13.71 -4.75
CA ARG A 60 -6.15 12.97 -5.83
C ARG A 60 -7.38 12.19 -5.36
N LYS A 61 -7.25 11.41 -4.29
CA LYS A 61 -8.34 10.61 -3.75
C LYS A 61 -9.50 11.46 -3.22
N THR A 62 -9.18 12.60 -2.60
CA THR A 62 -10.19 13.54 -2.08
C THR A 62 -10.88 14.29 -3.21
N LEU A 63 -10.13 14.73 -4.22
CA LEU A 63 -10.62 15.60 -5.29
C LEU A 63 -11.33 14.82 -6.41
N SER A 64 -10.71 13.74 -6.90
CA SER A 64 -11.19 13.00 -8.06
C SER A 64 -12.06 11.80 -7.69
N ARG A 65 -12.10 11.40 -6.40
CA ARG A 65 -12.70 10.14 -5.92
C ARG A 65 -12.23 8.88 -6.67
N SER A 66 -11.15 8.98 -7.43
CA SER A 66 -10.59 7.89 -8.24
C SER A 66 -9.51 7.15 -7.44
N ALA A 67 -9.35 5.86 -7.74
CA ALA A 67 -8.18 5.10 -7.29
C ALA A 67 -6.89 5.74 -7.82
N GLN A 68 -5.82 5.71 -7.01
CA GLN A 68 -4.49 6.12 -7.44
C GLN A 68 -3.63 4.86 -7.61
N PRO A 69 -3.49 4.34 -8.83
CA PRO A 69 -2.77 3.11 -9.05
C PRO A 69 -1.29 3.28 -8.73
N VAL A 70 -0.68 2.25 -8.14
CA VAL A 70 0.76 2.23 -7.78
C VAL A 70 1.63 2.63 -8.98
N ALA A 71 1.32 2.15 -10.19
CA ALA A 71 2.07 2.50 -11.40
C ALA A 71 2.09 4.00 -11.68
N THR A 72 0.96 4.71 -11.50
CA THR A 72 0.91 6.15 -11.74
C THR A 72 1.72 6.94 -10.72
N GLU A 73 1.77 6.49 -9.45
CA GLU A 73 2.61 7.11 -8.44
C GLU A 73 4.09 6.89 -8.74
N VAL A 74 4.48 5.65 -9.05
CA VAL A 74 5.86 5.30 -9.42
C VAL A 74 6.33 6.10 -10.64
N LEU A 75 5.51 6.16 -11.69
CA LEU A 75 5.83 6.91 -12.89
C LEU A 75 5.96 8.40 -12.60
N GLY A 76 5.06 8.98 -11.80
CA GLY A 76 5.13 10.38 -11.38
C GLY A 76 6.40 10.69 -10.60
N LEU A 77 6.73 9.87 -9.59
CA LEU A 77 7.94 10.02 -8.78
C LEU A 77 9.21 9.89 -9.62
N PHE A 78 9.28 8.87 -10.48
CA PHE A 78 10.42 8.62 -11.36
C PHE A 78 10.62 9.75 -12.38
N THR A 79 9.52 10.27 -12.96
CA THR A 79 9.57 11.40 -13.90
C THR A 79 10.07 12.67 -13.23
N LEU A 80 9.74 12.89 -11.95
CA LEU A 80 10.14 14.08 -11.19
C LEU A 80 11.54 13.99 -10.58
N LEU A 81 12.06 12.78 -10.37
CA LEU A 81 13.39 12.56 -9.80
C LEU A 81 14.52 13.29 -10.55
N PRO A 82 14.64 13.26 -11.90
CA PRO A 82 15.68 14.01 -12.60
C PRO A 82 15.58 15.52 -12.36
N PHE A 83 14.37 16.07 -12.22
CA PHE A 83 14.19 17.49 -11.90
C PHE A 83 14.69 17.84 -10.51
N ALA A 84 14.45 16.99 -9.51
CA ALA A 84 14.99 17.17 -8.15
C ALA A 84 16.53 17.07 -8.14
N MET A 85 17.10 16.14 -8.93
CA MET A 85 18.56 16.01 -9.08
C MET A 85 19.18 17.24 -9.77
N ILE A 86 18.57 17.72 -10.87
CA ILE A 86 19.00 18.96 -11.55
C ILE A 86 18.92 20.14 -10.58
N LEU A 87 17.84 20.25 -9.80
CA LEU A 87 17.68 21.31 -8.81
C LEU A 87 18.82 21.31 -7.78
N THR A 88 19.21 20.14 -7.29
CA THR A 88 20.33 19.99 -6.35
C THR A 88 21.66 20.38 -6.98
N LEU A 89 21.98 19.83 -8.16
CA LEU A 89 23.21 20.19 -8.88
C LEU A 89 23.27 21.68 -9.18
N TYR A 90 22.14 22.25 -9.62
CA TYR A 90 22.02 23.67 -9.89
C TYR A 90 22.28 24.50 -8.64
N ALA A 91 21.63 24.17 -7.51
CA ALA A 91 21.81 24.85 -6.23
C ALA A 91 23.27 24.82 -5.74
N LEU A 92 24.01 23.74 -5.99
CA LEU A 92 25.44 23.63 -5.66
C LEU A 92 26.34 24.51 -6.54
N THR A 93 25.93 24.77 -7.79
CA THR A 93 26.69 25.62 -8.73
C THR A 93 26.37 27.11 -8.64
N LEU A 94 25.30 27.48 -7.91
CA LEU A 94 24.90 28.88 -7.80
C LEU A 94 25.84 29.67 -6.90
N SER A 95 26.05 30.93 -7.28
CA SER A 95 26.78 31.92 -6.51
C SER A 95 25.86 33.06 -6.06
N VAL A 96 26.02 33.45 -4.80
CA VAL A 96 25.38 34.63 -4.20
C VAL A 96 26.42 35.70 -3.90
N ILE A 97 25.99 36.95 -3.83
CA ILE A 97 26.84 38.07 -3.41
C ILE A 97 27.33 37.78 -1.98
N PRO A 98 28.65 37.91 -1.72
CA PRO A 98 29.24 37.52 -0.44
C PRO A 98 28.85 38.53 0.65
N ASP A 99 27.78 38.22 1.36
CA ASP A 99 27.35 38.85 2.60
C ASP A 99 27.14 37.73 3.65
N PRO A 100 27.64 37.87 4.89
CA PRO A 100 27.60 36.79 5.89
C PRO A 100 26.19 36.26 6.11
N THR A 101 25.18 37.12 6.20
CA THR A 101 23.79 36.69 6.43
C THR A 101 23.22 35.97 5.22
N THR A 102 23.52 36.47 4.02
CA THR A 102 23.12 35.86 2.75
C THR A 102 23.73 34.46 2.57
N LEU A 103 25.01 34.29 2.93
CA LEU A 103 25.71 33.00 2.82
C LEU A 103 25.10 31.93 3.73
N GLU A 104 24.75 32.27 4.97
CA GLU A 104 24.08 31.36 5.89
C GLU A 104 22.71 30.92 5.37
N ILE A 105 21.89 31.87 4.92
CA ILE A 105 20.55 31.58 4.38
C ILE A 105 20.65 30.75 3.09
N PHE A 106 21.66 31.03 2.25
CA PHE A 106 21.92 30.25 1.05
C PHE A 106 22.35 28.81 1.37
N ALA A 107 23.19 28.60 2.39
CA ALA A 107 23.55 27.27 2.85
C ALA A 107 22.33 26.49 3.35
N ILE A 108 21.41 27.13 4.09
CA ILE A 108 20.15 26.52 4.52
C ILE A 108 19.29 26.11 3.32
N LEU A 109 19.19 26.95 2.29
CA LEU A 109 18.49 26.62 1.04
C LEU A 109 19.10 25.38 0.37
N GLN A 110 20.43 25.30 0.25
CA GLN A 110 21.11 24.14 -0.32
C GLN A 110 20.83 22.85 0.47
N ILE A 111 20.89 22.92 1.80
CA ILE A 111 20.60 21.77 2.68
C ILE A 111 19.15 21.30 2.49
N LEU A 112 18.18 22.23 2.44
CA LEU A 112 16.77 21.88 2.24
C LEU A 112 16.52 21.21 0.88
N ILE A 113 17.10 21.76 -0.20
CA ILE A 113 17.01 21.16 -1.54
C ILE A 113 17.63 19.75 -1.56
N PHE A 114 18.79 19.59 -0.91
CA PHE A 114 19.48 18.31 -0.83
C PHE A 114 18.68 17.26 -0.05
N ILE A 115 18.16 17.61 1.14
CA ILE A 115 17.31 16.73 1.95
C ILE A 115 16.03 16.37 1.19
N GLY A 116 15.40 17.34 0.53
CA GLY A 116 14.22 17.11 -0.30
C GLY A 116 14.48 16.11 -1.42
N THR A 117 15.61 16.26 -2.11
CA THR A 117 16.02 15.38 -3.21
C THR A 117 16.35 13.97 -2.72
N ILE A 118 17.06 13.81 -1.60
CA ILE A 118 17.31 12.51 -0.99
C ILE A 118 15.99 11.84 -0.60
N THR A 119 15.09 12.59 0.04
CA THR A 119 13.79 12.06 0.48
C THR A 119 12.96 11.57 -0.71
N HIS A 120 12.92 12.36 -1.79
CA HIS A 120 12.25 11.98 -3.04
C HIS A 120 12.88 10.73 -3.66
N GLY A 121 14.21 10.67 -3.73
CA GLY A 121 14.95 9.52 -4.26
C GLY A 121 14.72 8.24 -3.47
N LEU A 122 14.87 8.30 -2.14
CA LEU A 122 14.61 7.17 -1.25
C LEU A 122 13.17 6.68 -1.34
N TYR A 123 12.21 7.61 -1.40
CA TYR A 123 10.81 7.23 -1.55
C TYR A 123 10.54 6.54 -2.89
N THR A 124 11.11 7.08 -3.98
CA THR A 124 10.97 6.51 -5.33
C THR A 124 11.56 5.10 -5.41
N ILE A 125 12.80 4.93 -4.97
CA ILE A 125 13.51 3.63 -4.98
C ILE A 125 12.78 2.64 -4.06
N GLY A 126 12.42 3.07 -2.85
CA GLY A 126 11.69 2.24 -1.89
C GLY A 126 10.36 1.75 -2.44
N LEU A 127 9.59 2.64 -3.08
CA LEU A 127 8.30 2.26 -3.68
C LEU A 127 8.49 1.26 -4.83
N ILE A 128 9.42 1.51 -5.75
CA ILE A 128 9.73 0.60 -6.86
C ILE A 128 10.13 -0.77 -6.32
N PHE A 129 11.04 -0.81 -5.35
CA PHE A 129 11.51 -2.06 -4.75
C PHE A 129 10.36 -2.82 -4.09
N THR A 130 9.57 -2.16 -3.23
CA THR A 130 8.41 -2.81 -2.59
C THR A 130 7.38 -3.31 -3.61
N ALA A 131 7.13 -2.58 -4.70
CA ALA A 131 6.23 -3.02 -5.76
C ALA A 131 6.76 -4.26 -6.49
N ILE A 132 8.03 -4.26 -6.93
CA ILE A 132 8.64 -5.41 -7.59
C ILE A 132 8.62 -6.65 -6.68
N PHE A 133 8.99 -6.51 -5.41
CA PHE A 133 8.93 -7.64 -4.48
C PHE A 133 7.51 -8.16 -4.29
N THR A 134 6.52 -7.26 -4.24
CA THR A 134 5.12 -7.65 -4.11
C THR A 134 4.62 -8.41 -5.35
N VAL A 135 5.01 -7.97 -6.56
CA VAL A 135 4.75 -8.69 -7.84
C VAL A 135 5.33 -10.09 -7.80
N CYS A 136 6.60 -10.21 -7.43
CA CYS A 136 7.32 -11.48 -7.45
C CYS A 136 6.80 -12.45 -6.38
N ALA A 137 6.35 -11.93 -5.23
CA ALA A 137 5.99 -12.75 -4.09
C ALA A 137 4.54 -13.25 -4.15
N PHE A 138 3.54 -12.39 -4.41
CA PHE A 138 2.14 -12.80 -4.26
C PHE A 138 1.08 -11.98 -5.01
N ASP A 139 1.39 -10.83 -5.63
CA ASP A 139 0.36 -9.98 -6.27
C ASP A 139 0.85 -9.38 -7.60
N ARG A 140 0.57 -10.07 -8.71
CA ARG A 140 0.95 -9.65 -10.07
C ARG A 140 0.29 -8.35 -10.52
N ASP A 141 -0.89 -8.04 -9.97
CA ASP A 141 -1.71 -6.90 -10.37
C ASP A 141 -1.48 -5.66 -9.51
N VAL A 142 -0.49 -5.68 -8.60
CA VAL A 142 -0.17 -4.60 -7.66
C VAL A 142 -0.02 -3.23 -8.33
N TRP A 143 0.46 -3.19 -9.58
CA TRP A 143 0.62 -1.96 -10.37
C TRP A 143 -0.69 -1.21 -10.58
N SER A 144 -1.80 -1.93 -10.73
CA SER A 144 -3.14 -1.38 -10.94
C SER A 144 -3.89 -1.07 -9.64
N ARG A 145 -3.42 -1.61 -8.51
CA ARG A 145 -4.08 -1.45 -7.22
C ARG A 145 -3.97 -0.02 -6.71
N ASP A 146 -5.03 0.44 -6.04
CA ASP A 146 -5.02 1.73 -5.36
C ASP A 146 -3.96 1.72 -4.24
N ILE A 147 -3.01 2.65 -4.33
CA ILE A 147 -1.91 2.79 -3.37
C ILE A 147 -2.42 3.10 -1.95
N ASP A 148 -3.59 3.72 -1.86
CA ASP A 148 -4.27 4.09 -0.62
C ASP A 148 -5.37 3.08 -0.23
N SER A 149 -5.40 1.87 -0.81
CA SER A 149 -6.39 0.86 -0.46
C SER A 149 -6.20 0.34 0.97
N SER A 150 -7.31 0.03 1.63
CA SER A 150 -7.33 -0.78 2.85
C SER A 150 -7.92 -2.15 2.50
N PRO A 151 -7.15 -3.24 2.58
CA PRO A 151 -5.77 -3.33 3.06
C PRO A 151 -4.72 -2.80 2.05
N SER A 152 -3.56 -2.38 2.58
CA SER A 152 -2.43 -1.84 1.80
C SER A 152 -1.99 -2.83 0.72
N PRO A 153 -1.61 -2.36 -0.49
CA PRO A 153 -0.96 -3.21 -1.49
C PRO A 153 0.40 -3.74 -1.02
N PHE A 154 1.03 -3.06 -0.05
CA PHE A 154 2.32 -3.45 0.52
C PHE A 154 2.15 -3.91 1.98
N PRO A 155 1.88 -5.20 2.22
CA PRO A 155 1.87 -5.76 3.56
C PRO A 155 3.31 -5.88 4.07
N MET A 156 3.82 -4.80 4.69
CA MET A 156 5.22 -4.70 5.11
C MET A 156 5.67 -5.89 5.97
N THR A 157 4.81 -6.40 6.85
CA THR A 157 5.10 -7.60 7.66
C THR A 157 5.39 -8.84 6.82
N ILE A 158 4.65 -9.05 5.73
CA ILE A 158 4.87 -10.19 4.81
C ILE A 158 6.15 -9.96 4.01
N LEU A 159 6.36 -8.74 3.50
CA LEU A 159 7.59 -8.35 2.79
C LEU A 159 8.84 -8.55 3.66
N PHE A 160 8.82 -8.12 4.91
CA PHE A 160 9.94 -8.31 5.84
C PHE A 160 10.22 -9.78 6.10
N ARG A 161 9.19 -10.62 6.27
CA ARG A 161 9.37 -12.08 6.44
C ARG A 161 9.95 -12.74 5.20
N TYR A 162 9.57 -12.26 4.02
CA TYR A 162 10.07 -12.78 2.74
C TYR A 162 11.54 -12.41 2.51
N ILE A 163 11.92 -11.15 2.78
CA ILE A 163 13.29 -10.66 2.57
C ILE A 163 14.25 -11.19 3.65
N PHE A 164 13.79 -11.29 4.90
CA PHE A 164 14.62 -11.72 6.04
C PHE A 164 14.03 -12.98 6.71
N PRO A 165 14.12 -14.15 6.07
CA PRO A 165 13.53 -15.38 6.61
C PRO A 165 14.14 -15.76 7.97
N CYS A 166 15.41 -15.42 8.21
CA CYS A 166 16.10 -15.71 9.47
C CYS A 166 15.63 -14.84 10.65
N LEU A 167 15.13 -13.63 10.39
CA LEU A 167 14.61 -12.71 11.42
C LEU A 167 13.14 -12.98 11.75
N SER A 168 12.44 -13.70 10.88
CA SER A 168 11.09 -14.19 11.13
C SER A 168 11.14 -15.32 12.15
N ARG A 169 11.41 -14.97 13.42
CA ARG A 169 11.24 -15.85 14.56
C ARG A 169 9.87 -16.52 14.41
N ARG A 170 9.84 -17.85 14.29
CA ARG A 170 8.59 -18.61 14.23
C ARG A 170 7.73 -18.12 15.38
N ASP A 171 6.66 -17.40 15.09
CA ASP A 171 5.64 -17.08 16.08
C ASP A 171 5.02 -18.42 16.48
N THR A 172 5.66 -19.13 17.40
CA THR A 172 5.14 -20.31 18.09
C THR A 172 3.95 -19.96 18.99
N ALA A 173 3.49 -18.70 18.96
CA ALA A 173 2.34 -18.17 19.66
C ALA A 173 1.04 -18.18 18.85
N TYR A 174 0.99 -18.81 17.66
CA TYR A 174 -0.29 -19.35 17.19
C TYR A 174 -0.60 -20.61 18.01
N SER A 175 -0.86 -20.42 19.32
CA SER A 175 -1.74 -21.35 20.02
C SER A 175 -3.02 -21.31 19.21
N PRO A 176 -3.41 -22.39 18.52
CA PRO A 176 -4.76 -22.45 17.99
C PRO A 176 -5.62 -22.16 19.20
N THR A 177 -6.32 -21.02 19.18
CA THR A 177 -7.37 -20.77 20.15
C THR A 177 -8.19 -22.05 20.08
N GLN A 178 -8.14 -22.85 21.15
CA GLN A 178 -9.00 -24.01 21.26
C GLN A 178 -10.37 -23.42 21.03
N VAL A 179 -10.92 -23.68 19.85
CA VAL A 179 -12.33 -23.55 19.60
C VAL A 179 -12.90 -24.44 20.69
N VAL A 180 -13.35 -23.84 21.79
CA VAL A 180 -14.18 -24.52 22.76
C VAL A 180 -15.25 -25.13 21.89
N PRO A 181 -15.35 -26.46 21.83
CA PRO A 181 -16.36 -27.09 21.01
C PRO A 181 -17.68 -26.63 21.60
N GLU A 182 -18.29 -25.64 20.98
CA GLU A 182 -19.70 -25.35 21.18
C GLU A 182 -20.37 -26.66 20.78
N ASN A 183 -20.82 -27.39 21.80
CA ASN A 183 -21.36 -28.73 21.73
C ASN A 183 -22.70 -28.66 21.00
N ARG A 184 -22.67 -28.41 19.69
CA ARG A 184 -23.82 -28.52 18.81
C ARG A 184 -24.06 -30.01 18.65
N THR A 185 -24.91 -30.54 19.52
CA THR A 185 -25.49 -31.87 19.38
C THR A 185 -26.19 -31.93 18.02
N LEU A 186 -25.52 -32.49 17.02
CA LEU A 186 -26.16 -32.95 15.80
C LEU A 186 -27.13 -34.07 16.21
N CYS A 187 -28.44 -33.80 16.17
CA CYS A 187 -29.46 -34.85 16.13
C CYS A 187 -29.20 -35.67 14.85
N LEU A 188 -28.83 -36.94 15.01
CA LEU A 188 -28.89 -37.90 13.90
C LEU A 188 -30.37 -38.11 13.51
N PRO A 189 -30.66 -38.37 12.21
CA PRO A 189 -32.01 -38.71 11.79
C PRO A 189 -32.40 -40.06 12.40
N GLY A 190 -33.31 -40.04 13.39
CA GLY A 190 -33.86 -41.26 13.99
C GLY A 190 -34.34 -41.16 15.44
N SER A 191 -34.01 -40.11 16.20
CA SER A 191 -34.38 -40.09 17.64
C SER A 191 -34.71 -38.74 18.27
N CYS A 192 -34.88 -37.67 17.51
CA CYS A 192 -35.40 -36.41 18.05
C CYS A 192 -36.93 -36.41 17.95
N ASN A 193 -37.58 -36.72 19.09
CA ASN A 193 -39.02 -36.64 19.30
C ASN A 193 -39.43 -35.15 19.35
N CYS A 194 -39.32 -34.47 18.21
CA CYS A 194 -39.76 -33.09 18.06
C CYS A 194 -41.27 -33.10 17.89
N SER A 195 -41.96 -32.58 18.92
CA SER A 195 -43.40 -32.39 18.92
C SER A 195 -43.81 -31.56 17.70
N LYS A 196 -44.82 -32.08 17.01
CA LYS A 196 -45.38 -31.59 15.76
C LYS A 196 -45.84 -30.13 15.86
N THR A 197 -45.40 -29.32 14.91
CA THR A 197 -46.27 -28.30 14.32
C THR A 197 -46.29 -28.55 12.81
N GLN A 198 -47.44 -29.05 12.35
CA GLN A 198 -47.75 -29.37 10.96
C GLN A 198 -47.71 -28.11 10.08
N ILE A 199 -47.41 -28.28 8.78
CA ILE A 199 -48.13 -27.74 7.61
C ILE A 199 -47.51 -28.40 6.34
N PRO A 200 -48.28 -28.67 5.27
CA PRO A 200 -48.16 -29.90 4.49
C PRO A 200 -47.36 -29.80 3.18
N HIS A 201 -46.98 -30.99 2.71
CA HIS A 201 -46.42 -31.36 1.42
C HIS A 201 -46.98 -30.59 0.21
N THR A 202 -46.08 -30.20 -0.69
CA THR A 202 -46.33 -30.28 -2.13
C THR A 202 -45.20 -31.09 -2.75
N SER A 203 -45.62 -32.15 -3.44
CA SER A 203 -44.83 -33.19 -4.07
C SER A 203 -44.46 -32.82 -5.51
N GLU A 204 -43.20 -33.02 -5.91
CA GLU A 204 -42.85 -33.32 -7.31
C GLU A 204 -41.73 -34.37 -7.39
N PRO A 205 -41.79 -35.31 -8.37
CA PRO A 205 -40.88 -36.43 -8.49
C PRO A 205 -39.82 -36.28 -9.60
N GLY A 206 -38.67 -36.93 -9.39
CA GLY A 206 -37.86 -37.57 -10.45
C GLY A 206 -36.69 -36.76 -11.03
N LEU A 207 -35.46 -37.29 -10.95
CA LEU A 207 -34.90 -38.18 -11.98
C LEU A 207 -33.49 -38.64 -11.56
N ASP A 208 -33.26 -39.95 -11.61
CA ASP A 208 -31.97 -40.62 -11.48
C ASP A 208 -31.03 -40.34 -12.66
N GLN A 209 -29.72 -40.22 -12.38
CA GLN A 209 -28.55 -40.58 -13.22
C GLN A 209 -27.30 -40.09 -12.48
N GLY A 210 -26.19 -40.80 -12.29
CA GLY A 210 -25.69 -42.10 -12.71
C GLY A 210 -24.24 -42.19 -12.20
N LEU A 211 -23.83 -43.39 -11.78
CA LEU A 211 -22.51 -43.73 -11.23
C LEU A 211 -21.34 -43.30 -12.12
N GLU A 212 -20.25 -42.81 -11.51
CA GLU A 212 -18.91 -43.41 -11.69
C GLU A 212 -18.11 -43.34 -10.39
N ALA A 213 -17.73 -44.51 -9.88
CA ALA A 213 -16.89 -44.70 -8.71
C ALA A 213 -15.43 -44.88 -9.13
N MET A 214 -14.52 -44.12 -8.53
CA MET A 214 -13.07 -44.38 -8.60
C MET A 214 -12.52 -44.78 -7.22
N PRO A 215 -11.46 -45.61 -7.16
CA PRO A 215 -11.05 -46.29 -5.93
C PRO A 215 -10.28 -45.37 -4.99
N ILE A 216 -10.62 -45.53 -3.71
CA ILE A 216 -10.08 -44.87 -2.53
C ILE A 216 -8.63 -45.30 -2.30
N MET A 217 -7.69 -44.35 -2.37
CA MET A 217 -6.36 -44.51 -1.80
C MET A 217 -6.44 -44.19 -0.30
N ARG A 218 -6.41 -45.23 0.54
CA ARG A 218 -6.36 -45.13 2.01
C ARG A 218 -5.05 -44.47 2.45
N GLY A 219 -5.13 -43.22 2.89
CA GLY A 219 -4.07 -42.51 3.60
C GLY A 219 -4.59 -42.01 4.94
N ILE A 220 -4.14 -42.67 6.01
CA ILE A 220 -4.04 -42.24 7.42
C ILE A 220 -5.13 -41.26 7.90
N SER A 221 -6.14 -41.85 8.54
CA SER A 221 -7.13 -41.21 9.40
C SER A 221 -6.45 -40.34 10.47
N SER A 222 -6.50 -39.02 10.28
CA SER A 222 -6.46 -38.06 11.37
C SER A 222 -7.82 -37.39 11.42
N THR A 223 -8.65 -37.77 12.39
CA THR A 223 -9.93 -37.15 12.73
C THR A 223 -9.70 -35.77 13.33
N ARG A 224 -9.24 -34.84 12.50
CA ARG A 224 -9.34 -33.40 12.75
C ARG A 224 -10.22 -32.84 11.65
N SER A 225 -11.36 -32.27 12.04
CA SER A 225 -12.16 -31.44 11.17
C SER A 225 -11.28 -30.31 10.65
N LEU A 226 -10.71 -30.49 9.47
CA LEU A 226 -9.93 -29.49 8.74
C LEU A 226 -10.93 -28.52 8.12
N VAL A 227 -11.59 -27.72 8.96
CA VAL A 227 -12.18 -26.47 8.47
C VAL A 227 -11.00 -25.56 8.14
N ARG A 228 -10.55 -25.62 6.89
CA ARG A 228 -9.57 -24.70 6.33
C ARG A 228 -10.15 -23.30 6.49
N VAL A 229 -9.56 -22.49 7.37
CA VAL A 229 -9.90 -21.06 7.44
C VAL A 229 -9.49 -20.44 6.10
N PRO A 230 -10.42 -19.86 5.34
CA PRO A 230 -10.08 -19.31 4.04
C PRO A 230 -9.02 -18.22 4.18
N ASN A 231 -7.97 -18.31 3.37
CA ASN A 231 -6.89 -17.32 3.39
C ASN A 231 -7.44 -15.95 2.91
N ASP A 232 -6.77 -14.85 3.22
CA ASP A 232 -7.28 -13.49 2.91
C ASP A 232 -7.58 -13.25 1.41
N VAL A 233 -6.97 -14.05 0.54
CA VAL A 233 -7.23 -14.06 -0.91
C VAL A 233 -8.55 -14.78 -1.25
N GLU A 234 -8.85 -15.90 -0.58
CA GLU A 234 -10.07 -16.69 -0.78
C GLU A 234 -11.30 -15.93 -0.24
N ARG A 235 -11.15 -15.17 0.86
CA ARG A 235 -12.21 -14.29 1.38
C ARG A 235 -12.62 -13.16 0.43
N ARG A 236 -11.75 -12.77 -0.51
CA ARG A 236 -12.04 -11.70 -1.47
C ARG A 236 -12.68 -12.19 -2.76
N SER A 237 -12.68 -13.50 -2.99
CA SER A 237 -13.25 -14.13 -4.19
C SER A 237 -14.58 -14.84 -3.90
N SER A 238 -15.06 -14.83 -2.65
CA SER A 238 -16.38 -15.37 -2.32
C SER A 238 -17.48 -14.48 -2.89
N ILE A 239 -18.15 -14.98 -3.93
CA ILE A 239 -19.34 -14.37 -4.52
C ILE A 239 -20.49 -14.49 -3.52
N VAL A 240 -21.08 -13.35 -3.14
CA VAL A 240 -22.29 -13.32 -2.31
C VAL A 240 -23.46 -13.77 -3.18
N ILE A 241 -23.94 -14.99 -2.96
CA ILE A 241 -25.18 -15.47 -3.56
C ILE A 241 -26.32 -14.97 -2.66
N ALA A 242 -26.97 -13.89 -3.08
CA ALA A 242 -28.22 -13.46 -2.48
C ALA A 242 -29.35 -14.30 -3.10
N PHE A 243 -30.04 -15.08 -2.28
CA PHE A 243 -31.29 -15.70 -2.68
C PHE A 243 -32.40 -14.68 -2.45
N GLU A 244 -32.98 -14.15 -3.53
CA GLU A 244 -34.28 -13.47 -3.46
C GLU A 244 -35.35 -14.53 -3.19
N VAL A 245 -36.18 -14.26 -2.18
CA VAL A 245 -37.28 -15.12 -1.72
C VAL A 245 -38.59 -14.58 -2.28
#